data_AF-A0A399DYZ5-F1
#
_entry.id   AF-A0A399DYZ5-F1
#
_cell.length_a   1.000
_cell.length_b   1.000
_cell.length_c   1.000
_cell.angle_alpha   90.00
_cell.angle_beta   90.00
_cell.angle_gamma   90.00
#
_symmetry.space_group_name_H-M   'P 1'
#
loop_
_entity.id
_entity.type
_entity.pdbx_description
1 polymer ?
#
loop_
_entity_poly.entity_id
_entity_poly.type
_entity_poly.pdbx_seq_one_letter_code
_entity_poly.pdbx_strand_id
1 'polypeptide(L)'
;MRELIHRYNQQGLAGLEDGHKTNPGGQKPLLTQEEQQALWQALQNPPSDGGVWTAPKVAAWIQANTGKTLCDYSALRYLYRLGFTLQRPRPRHQKAADPEEQAAFKKKFRRR
;
A
#
# COMPACT_ATOMS: atom_id res chain seq x y z
N MET A 1 9.33 -25.64 -27.59
CA MET A 1 8.97 -25.80 -29.03
C MET A 1 7.71 -26.66 -29.24
N ARG A 2 7.58 -27.86 -28.65
CA ARG A 2 6.46 -28.80 -28.92
C ARG A 2 5.06 -28.29 -28.57
N GLU A 3 4.88 -27.58 -27.44
CA GLU A 3 3.56 -27.07 -27.02
C GLU A 3 2.99 -26.00 -27.95
N LEU A 4 3.85 -25.17 -28.55
CA LEU A 4 3.42 -24.11 -29.45
C LEU A 4 2.87 -24.69 -30.76
N ILE A 5 3.56 -25.71 -31.28
CA ILE A 5 3.15 -26.46 -32.47
C ILE A 5 1.82 -27.18 -32.22
N HIS A 6 1.66 -27.81 -31.04
CA HIS A 6 0.42 -28.51 -30.70
C HIS A 6 -0.77 -27.55 -30.57
N ARG A 7 -0.58 -26.39 -29.93
CA ARG A 7 -1.60 -25.35 -29.83
C ARG A 7 -2.00 -24.79 -31.19
N TYR A 8 -1.02 -24.51 -32.05
CA TYR A 8 -1.28 -24.07 -33.41
C TYR A 8 -2.09 -25.12 -34.20
N ASN A 9 -1.74 -26.40 -34.08
CA ASN A 9 -2.44 -27.47 -34.79
C ASN A 9 -3.90 -27.65 -34.31
N GLN A 10 -4.21 -27.34 -33.05
CA GLN A 10 -5.56 -27.46 -32.51
C GLN A 10 -6.43 -26.21 -32.65
N GLN A 11 -5.83 -25.02 -32.51
CA GLN A 11 -6.55 -23.74 -32.37
C GLN A 11 -6.20 -22.73 -33.47
N GLY A 12 -5.32 -23.09 -34.40
CA GLY A 12 -4.83 -22.21 -35.47
C GLY A 12 -4.05 -21.01 -34.93
N LEU A 13 -4.11 -19.89 -35.65
CA LEU A 13 -3.46 -18.62 -35.27
C LEU A 13 -3.92 -18.11 -33.89
N ALA A 14 -5.16 -18.37 -33.48
CA ALA A 14 -5.67 -17.99 -32.16
C ALA A 14 -4.92 -18.67 -31.00
N GLY A 15 -4.37 -19.88 -31.21
CA GLY A 15 -3.57 -20.59 -30.21
C GLY A 15 -2.17 -20.01 -29.97
N LEU A 16 -1.75 -19.05 -30.81
CA LEU A 16 -0.50 -18.30 -30.68
C LEU A 16 -0.70 -16.94 -30.00
N GLU A 17 -1.93 -16.54 -29.71
CA GLU A 17 -2.19 -15.28 -29.02
C GLU A 17 -1.63 -15.30 -27.59
N ASP A 18 -1.19 -14.14 -27.12
CA ASP A 18 -0.73 -13.96 -25.75
C ASP A 18 -1.89 -14.12 -24.77
N GLY A 19 -2.01 -15.33 -24.22
CA GLY A 19 -3.02 -15.71 -23.23
C GLY A 19 -2.91 -14.94 -21.92
N HIS A 20 -1.89 -14.09 -21.71
CA HIS A 20 -1.78 -13.27 -20.51
C HIS A 20 -2.87 -12.19 -20.41
N LYS A 21 -3.56 -11.87 -21.52
CA LYS A 21 -4.73 -10.98 -21.52
C LYS A 21 -5.99 -11.67 -20.97
N THR A 22 -6.18 -12.95 -21.25
CA THR A 22 -7.36 -13.73 -20.86
C THR A 22 -7.15 -14.51 -19.56
N ASN A 23 -5.90 -14.83 -19.25
CA ASN A 23 -5.46 -15.42 -18.01
C ASN A 23 -4.31 -14.56 -17.47
N PRO A 24 -4.60 -13.38 -16.89
CA PRO A 24 -3.59 -12.55 -16.28
C PRO A 24 -2.91 -13.37 -15.20
N GLY A 25 -1.71 -13.86 -15.52
CA GLY A 25 -0.92 -14.69 -14.64
C GLY A 25 -0.78 -13.98 -13.30
N GLY A 26 -1.21 -14.64 -12.23
CA GLY A 26 -1.17 -14.09 -10.89
C GLY A 26 -1.93 -14.97 -9.92
N GLN A 27 -1.34 -15.21 -8.74
CA GLN A 27 -2.11 -15.80 -7.65
C GLN A 27 -3.25 -14.86 -7.28
N LYS A 28 -4.44 -15.43 -7.06
CA LYS A 28 -5.58 -14.70 -6.51
C LYS A 28 -5.14 -14.01 -5.22
N PRO A 29 -5.53 -12.74 -4.99
CA PRO A 29 -5.20 -12.06 -3.74
C PRO A 29 -5.73 -12.88 -2.56
N LEU A 30 -4.89 -13.02 -1.53
CA LEU A 30 -5.25 -13.73 -0.29
C LEU A 30 -6.46 -13.09 0.42
N LEU A 31 -6.58 -11.76 0.33
CA LEU A 31 -7.69 -11.00 0.86
C LEU A 31 -8.81 -10.87 -0.17
N THR A 32 -10.04 -11.13 0.26
CA THR A 32 -11.24 -10.83 -0.54
C THR A 32 -11.40 -9.32 -0.71
N GLN A 33 -12.30 -8.90 -1.58
CA GLN A 33 -12.54 -7.47 -1.80
C GLN A 33 -13.12 -6.80 -0.54
N GLU A 34 -14.00 -7.50 0.18
CA GLU A 34 -14.60 -7.03 1.43
C GLU A 34 -13.53 -6.85 2.52
N GLU A 35 -12.61 -7.80 2.64
CA GLU A 35 -11.50 -7.73 3.61
C GLU A 35 -10.52 -6.60 3.26
N GLN A 36 -10.26 -6.38 1.97
CA GLN A 36 -9.45 -5.24 1.51
C GLN A 36 -10.11 -3.90 1.84
N GLN A 37 -11.44 -3.82 1.71
CA GLN A 37 -12.19 -2.62 2.06
C GLN A 37 -12.23 -2.39 3.58
N ALA A 38 -12.38 -3.44 4.37
CA ALA A 38 -12.27 -3.36 5.83
C ALA A 38 -10.87 -2.88 6.26
N LEU A 39 -9.81 -3.41 5.64
CA LEU A 39 -8.44 -2.95 5.86
C LEU A 39 -8.29 -1.47 5.50
N TRP A 40 -8.84 -1.04 4.37
CA TRP A 40 -8.81 0.37 3.97
C TRP A 40 -9.48 1.28 5.01
N GLN A 41 -10.64 0.90 5.53
CA GLN A 41 -11.34 1.67 6.58
C GLN A 41 -10.51 1.73 7.88
N ALA A 42 -9.84 0.64 8.25
CA ALA A 42 -8.97 0.62 9.42
C ALA A 42 -7.76 1.57 9.26
N LEU A 43 -7.18 1.63 8.06
CA LEU A 43 -6.02 2.50 7.76
C LEU A 43 -6.33 4.01 7.89
N GLN A 44 -7.60 4.41 7.83
CA GLN A 44 -8.03 5.81 8.02
C GLN A 44 -7.89 6.28 9.47
N ASN A 45 -7.84 5.33 10.41
CA ASN A 45 -7.66 5.61 11.82
C ASN A 45 -6.22 5.30 12.25
N PRO A 46 -5.70 5.97 13.29
CA PRO A 46 -4.42 5.59 13.86
C PRO A 46 -4.46 4.12 14.33
N PRO A 47 -3.33 3.40 14.27
CA PRO A 47 -3.25 2.04 14.81
C PRO A 47 -3.62 2.05 16.30
N SER A 48 -4.18 0.95 16.80
CA SER A 48 -4.59 0.81 18.22
C SER A 48 -3.44 1.03 19.21
N ASP A 49 -2.22 0.65 18.82
CA ASP A 49 -0.98 0.83 19.59
C ASP A 49 -0.35 2.23 19.42
N GLY A 50 -1.04 3.14 18.72
CA GLY A 50 -0.53 4.47 18.41
C GLY A 50 0.55 4.50 17.33
N GLY A 51 0.97 5.72 16.96
CA GLY A 51 1.97 5.96 15.94
C GLY A 51 1.45 5.73 14.51
N VAL A 52 2.31 5.22 13.63
CA VAL A 52 2.00 5.07 12.21
C VAL A 52 1.84 3.60 11.82
N TRP A 53 1.02 3.32 10.81
CA TRP A 53 0.86 2.00 10.22
C TRP A 53 2.18 1.49 9.65
N THR A 54 2.57 0.28 10.07
CA THR A 54 3.73 -0.46 9.57
C THR A 54 3.29 -1.82 9.06
N ALA A 55 4.12 -2.48 8.24
CA ALA A 55 3.79 -3.80 7.68
C ALA A 55 3.48 -4.86 8.77
N PRO A 56 4.22 -4.96 9.88
CA PRO A 56 3.87 -5.89 10.96
C PRO A 56 2.53 -5.56 11.62
N LYS A 57 2.20 -4.27 11.79
CA LYS A 57 0.91 -3.84 12.35
C LYS A 57 -0.25 -4.23 11.44
N VAL A 58 -0.06 -4.11 10.13
CA VAL A 58 -1.05 -4.55 9.14
C VAL A 58 -1.20 -6.07 9.15
N ALA A 59 -0.10 -6.83 9.21
CA ALA A 59 -0.16 -8.29 9.31
C ALA A 59 -0.93 -8.74 10.57
N ALA A 60 -0.64 -8.11 11.72
CA ALA A 60 -1.35 -8.38 12.97
C ALA A 60 -2.85 -8.03 12.89
N TRP A 61 -3.19 -6.88 12.28
CA TRP A 61 -4.59 -6.48 12.09
C TRP A 61 -5.33 -7.47 11.18
N ILE A 62 -4.71 -7.90 10.09
CA ILE A 62 -5.31 -8.88 9.16
C ILE A 62 -5.51 -10.22 9.86
N GLN A 63 -4.52 -10.69 10.62
CA GLN A 63 -4.64 -11.93 11.39
C GLN A 63 -5.80 -11.84 12.40
N ALA A 64 -5.95 -10.72 13.11
CA ALA A 64 -7.02 -10.52 14.07
C ALA A 64 -8.41 -10.43 13.43
N ASN A 65 -8.54 -9.79 12.27
CA ASN A 65 -9.84 -9.51 11.65
C ASN A 65 -10.31 -10.58 10.66
N THR A 66 -9.38 -11.30 10.01
CA THR A 66 -9.71 -12.30 8.99
C THR A 66 -9.20 -13.70 9.31
N GLY A 67 -8.38 -13.86 10.37
CA GLY A 67 -7.76 -15.15 10.73
C GLY A 67 -6.66 -15.61 9.77
N LYS A 68 -6.25 -14.78 8.80
CA LYS A 68 -5.27 -15.14 7.77
C LYS A 68 -3.89 -14.62 8.15
N THR A 69 -2.88 -15.49 8.11
CA THR A 69 -1.50 -15.10 8.37
C THR A 69 -0.84 -14.59 7.10
N LEU A 70 -0.21 -13.42 7.19
CA LEU A 70 0.59 -12.82 6.12
C LEU A 70 2.01 -12.59 6.61
N CYS A 71 2.99 -12.78 5.73
CA CYS A 71 4.32 -12.25 5.97
C CYS A 71 4.34 -10.73 5.79
N ASP A 72 5.28 -10.05 6.46
CA ASP A 72 5.41 -8.59 6.43
C ASP A 72 5.50 -8.02 5.00
N TYR A 73 6.21 -8.70 4.11
CA TYR A 73 6.32 -8.28 2.72
C TYR A 73 4.95 -8.29 2.00
N SER A 74 4.13 -9.30 2.26
CA SER A 74 2.78 -9.37 1.67
C SER A 74 1.85 -8.33 2.27
N ALA A 75 1.93 -8.08 3.58
CA ALA A 75 1.20 -6.98 4.23
C ALA A 75 1.60 -5.61 3.65
N LEU A 76 2.89 -5.39 3.38
CA LEU A 76 3.39 -4.19 2.73
C LEU A 76 2.85 -4.05 1.29
N ARG A 77 2.76 -5.15 0.53
CA ARG A 77 2.14 -5.12 -0.81
C ARG A 77 0.67 -4.69 -0.75
N TYR A 78 -0.08 -5.08 0.28
CA TYR A 78 -1.46 -4.62 0.44
C TYR A 78 -1.54 -3.13 0.76
N LEU A 79 -0.63 -2.59 1.56
CA LEU A 79 -0.54 -1.14 1.78
C LEU A 79 -0.35 -0.38 0.46
N TYR A 80 0.59 -0.82 -0.39
CA TYR A 80 0.79 -0.19 -1.70
C TYR A 80 -0.40 -0.38 -2.63
N ARG A 81 -1.01 -1.57 -2.64
CA ARG A 81 -2.18 -1.87 -3.48
C ARG A 81 -3.37 -1.00 -3.13
N LEU A 82 -3.55 -0.68 -1.84
CA LEU A 82 -4.60 0.20 -1.35
C LEU A 82 -4.25 1.69 -1.52
N GLY A 83 -3.07 2.03 -2.04
CA GLY A 83 -2.65 3.42 -2.22
C GLY A 83 -2.35 4.13 -0.90
N PHE A 84 -2.07 3.37 0.18
CA PHE A 84 -1.76 3.96 1.48
C PHE A 84 -0.39 4.66 1.43
N THR A 85 -0.40 5.97 1.65
CA THR A 85 0.82 6.76 1.81
C THR A 85 1.08 7.06 3.27
N LEU A 86 2.29 6.74 3.74
CA LEU A 86 2.70 7.01 5.12
C LEU A 86 2.86 8.52 5.37
N GLN A 87 1.85 9.17 5.93
CA GLN A 87 1.93 10.59 6.29
C GLN A 87 2.68 10.75 7.61
N ARG A 88 3.96 11.16 7.51
CA ARG A 88 4.77 11.50 8.69
C ARG A 88 4.72 13.00 8.93
N PRO A 89 4.50 13.46 10.18
CA PRO A 89 4.64 14.87 10.50
C PRO A 89 6.08 15.31 10.17
N ARG A 90 6.23 16.48 9.55
CA ARG A 90 7.54 17.03 9.24
C ARG A 90 8.33 17.18 10.56
N PRO A 91 9.56 16.64 10.66
CA PRO A 91 10.39 16.84 11.84
C PRO A 91 10.52 18.33 12.16
N ARG A 92 10.19 18.72 13.40
CA ARG A 92 10.46 20.07 13.90
C ARG A 92 11.83 20.08 14.56
N HIS A 93 12.63 21.10 14.25
CA HIS A 93 13.92 21.31 14.89
C HIS A 93 13.70 21.58 16.39
N GLN A 94 14.55 21.03 17.27
CA GLN A 94 14.37 21.19 18.73
C GLN A 94 14.44 22.65 19.18
N LYS A 95 15.24 23.47 18.47
CA LYS A 95 15.32 24.92 18.66
C LYS A 95 14.33 25.70 17.78
N ALA A 96 13.18 25.10 17.44
CA ALA A 96 12.16 25.81 16.69
C ALA A 96 11.68 26.98 17.56
N ALA A 97 11.74 28.18 16.99
CA ALA A 97 11.31 29.40 17.67
C ALA A 97 9.84 29.29 18.09
N ASP A 98 9.53 29.81 19.26
CA ASP A 98 8.15 29.84 19.75
C ASP A 98 7.26 30.72 18.86
N PRO A 99 5.93 30.51 18.85
CA PRO A 99 5.01 31.27 18.00
C PRO A 99 5.17 32.79 18.16
N GLU A 100 5.48 33.25 19.37
CA GLU A 100 5.72 34.66 19.69
C GLU A 100 7.04 35.19 19.07
N GLU A 101 8.11 34.39 19.13
CA GLU A 101 9.41 34.73 18.53
C GLU A 101 9.32 34.80 16.99
N GLN A 102 8.56 33.88 16.38
CA GLN A 102 8.29 33.89 14.94
C GLN A 102 7.51 35.14 14.51
N ALA A 103 6.50 35.54 15.29
CA ALA A 103 5.70 36.74 15.03
C ALA A 103 6.56 38.01 15.15
N ALA A 104 7.42 38.09 16.16
CA ALA A 104 8.35 39.20 16.34
C ALA A 104 9.36 39.31 15.19
N PHE A 105 9.90 38.19 14.70
CA PHE A 105 10.80 38.17 13.55
C PHE A 105 10.10 38.63 12.26
N LYS A 106 8.88 38.13 11.99
CA LYS A 106 8.09 38.51 10.80
C LYS A 106 7.79 40.01 10.76
N LYS A 107 7.54 40.64 11.92
CA LYS A 107 7.32 42.09 12.03
C LYS A 107 8.59 42.92 11.80
N LYS A 108 9.77 42.38 12.12
CA LYS A 108 11.08 43.06 11.99
C LYS A 108 11.73 42.89 10.61
N PHE A 109 11.20 42.01 9.76
CA PHE A 109 11.78 41.75 8.43
C PHE A 109 11.45 42.89 7.46
N ARG A 110 12.30 43.93 7.42
CA ARG A 110 12.27 44.91 6.34
C ARG A 110 12.78 44.25 5.06
N ARG A 111 11.97 44.24 4.00
CA ARG A 111 12.45 43.93 2.64
C ARG A 111 13.47 44.99 2.25
N ARG A 112 14.65 44.55 1.80
CA ARG A 112 15.68 45.40 1.23
C ARG A 112 15.27 45.86 -0.16
#